data_AF-A0A9X7M0X1-F1
#
_entry.id   AF-A0A9X7M0X1-F1
#
_cell.length_a   1.000
_cell.length_b   1.000
_cell.length_c   1.000
_cell.angle_alpha   90.00
_cell.angle_beta   90.00
_cell.angle_gamma   90.00
#
_symmetry.space_group_name_H-M   'P 1'
#
loop_
_entity.id
_entity.type
_entity.pdbx_description
1 polymer ?
#
loop_
_entity_poly.entity_id
_entity_poly.type
_entity_poly.pdbx_seq_one_letter_code
_entity_poly.pdbx_strand_id
1 'polypeptide(L)' 'MCILDVHYQTDGIKYKKSYLLALPEDGFQLRKNIQHVLFKEHQQEITILSTDLEELDLVAS' A
#
# COMPACT_ATOMS: atom_id res chain seq x y z
N MET A 1 -3.08 2.49 -14.89
CA MET A 1 -2.78 2.98 -13.53
C MET A 1 -3.16 1.88 -12.56
N CYS A 2 -2.60 1.85 -11.36
CA CYS A 2 -2.89 0.82 -10.37
C CYS A 2 -3.12 1.45 -9.00
N ILE A 3 -3.87 0.77 -8.15
CA ILE A 3 -4.00 1.12 -6.74
C ILE A 3 -3.42 -0.03 -5.91
N LEU A 4 -2.50 0.30 -5.02
CA LEU A 4 -2.07 -0.60 -3.95
C LEU A 4 -2.81 -0.23 -2.66
N ASP A 5 -3.74 -1.07 -2.26
CA ASP A 5 -4.39 -0.99 -0.96
C ASP A 5 -3.55 -1.73 0.09
N VAL A 6 -3.25 -1.04 1.20
CA VAL A 6 -2.43 -1.56 2.28
C VAL A 6 -3.20 -1.47 3.57
N HIS A 7 -3.48 -2.62 4.18
CA HIS A 7 -4.03 -2.71 5.53
C HIS A 7 -2.90 -3.06 6.48
N TYR A 8 -2.73 -2.23 7.51
CA TYR A 8 -1.65 -2.39 8.46
C TYR A 8 -2.09 -2.01 9.87
N GLN A 9 -1.30 -2.41 10.85
CA GLN A 9 -1.52 -2.10 12.25
C GLN A 9 -0.24 -1.51 12.84
N THR A 10 -0.40 -0.49 13.68
CA THR A 10 0.66 0.04 14.54
C THR A 10 0.03 0.54 15.84
N ASP A 11 0.71 0.32 16.97
CA ASP A 11 0.20 0.63 18.32
C ASP A 11 -1.21 0.07 18.61
N GLY A 12 -1.52 -1.13 18.07
CA GLY A 12 -2.85 -1.75 18.20
C GLY A 12 -3.96 -1.12 17.35
N ILE A 13 -3.68 -0.02 16.64
CA ILE A 13 -4.63 0.68 15.78
C ILE A 13 -4.48 0.19 14.34
N LYS A 14 -5.61 -0.14 13.69
CA LYS A 14 -5.65 -0.59 12.30
C LYS A 14 -5.87 0.58 11.36
N TYR A 15 -5.14 0.58 10.26
CA TYR A 15 -5.18 1.62 9.24
C TYR A 15 -5.37 0.98 7.86
N LYS A 16 -6.00 1.75 6.97
CA LYS A 16 -6.05 1.50 5.53
C LYS A 16 -5.40 2.68 4.82
N LYS A 17 -4.46 2.40 3.91
CA LYS A 17 -3.83 3.41 3.05
C LYS A 17 -3.74 2.89 1.63
N SER A 18 -4.15 3.73 0.68
CA SER A 18 -4.18 3.43 -0.74
C SER A 18 -3.11 4.25 -1.46
N TYR A 19 -2.35 3.63 -2.34
CA TYR A 19 -1.32 4.29 -3.16
C TYR A 19 -1.72 4.22 -4.62
N LEU A 20 -1.89 5.38 -5.25
CA LEU A 20 -2.14 5.48 -6.68
C LEU A 20 -0.79 5.45 -7.43
N LEU A 21 -0.67 4.53 -8.37
CA LEU A 21 0.57 4.20 -9.06
C LEU A 21 0.38 4.28 -10.57
N ALA A 22 1.42 4.70 -11.28
CA ALA A 22 1.38 4.83 -12.72
C ALA A 22 1.40 3.45 -13.40
N LEU A 23 2.32 2.58 -12.97
CA LEU A 23 2.54 1.24 -13.52
C LEU A 23 2.37 0.14 -12.46
N PRO A 24 1.98 -1.09 -12.85
CA PRO A 24 1.92 -2.23 -11.94
C PRO A 24 3.26 -2.55 -11.28
N GLU A 25 4.38 -2.40 -12.02
CA GLU A 25 5.74 -2.62 -11.52
C GLU A 25 6.08 -1.77 -10.30
N ASP A 26 5.62 -0.51 -10.27
CA ASP A 26 5.79 0.36 -9.11
C ASP A 26 5.07 -0.21 -7.88
N GLY A 27 3.91 -0.84 -8.08
CA GLY A 27 3.14 -1.51 -7.02
C GLY A 27 3.85 -2.72 -6.46
N PHE A 28 4.46 -3.54 -7.31
CA PHE A 28 5.27 -4.67 -6.87
C PHE A 28 6.51 -4.23 -6.07
N GLN A 29 7.19 -3.17 -6.50
CA GLN A 29 8.35 -2.63 -5.77
C GLN A 29 7.94 -1.99 -4.45
N LEU A 30 6.85 -1.21 -4.44
CA LEU A 30 6.32 -0.61 -3.22
C LEU A 30 5.90 -1.68 -2.22
N ARG A 31 5.20 -2.73 -2.66
CA ARG A 31 4.79 -3.85 -1.81
C ARG A 31 5.96 -4.52 -1.08
N LYS A 32 7.12 -4.67 -1.73
CA LYS A 32 8.33 -5.22 -1.10
C LYS A 32 8.88 -4.34 0.03
N ASN A 33 8.70 -3.03 -0.08
CA ASN A 33 9.28 -2.04 0.83
C ASN A 33 8.24 -1.35 1.73
N ILE A 34 6.97 -1.73 1.64
CA ILE A 34 5.84 -0.96 2.22
C ILE A 34 5.93 -0.85 3.74
N GLN A 35 6.41 -1.91 4.40
CA GLN A 35 6.60 -1.90 5.85
C GLN A 35 7.63 -0.86 6.28
N HIS A 36 8.73 -0.71 5.53
CA HIS A 36 9.74 0.30 5.80
C HIS A 36 9.25 1.72 5.53
N VAL A 37 8.45 1.90 4.47
CA VAL A 37 7.80 3.17 4.16
C VAL A 37 6.89 3.59 5.32
N LEU A 38 6.01 2.70 5.77
CA LEU A 38 5.09 2.97 6.88
C LEU A 38 5.84 3.14 8.21
N PHE A 39 6.93 2.40 8.46
CA PHE A 39 7.76 2.59 9.65
C PHE A 39 8.32 4.01 9.70
N LYS A 40 8.81 4.54 8.57
CA LYS A 40 9.29 5.93 8.51
C LYS A 40 8.19 6.95 8.72
N GLU A 41 6.96 6.67 8.31
CA GLU A 41 5.83 7.58 8.52
C GLU A 41 5.37 7.61 9.98
N HIS A 42 5.24 6.45 10.61
CA HIS A 42 4.71 6.34 11.98
C HIS A 42 5.80 6.43 13.05
N GLN A 43 7.08 6.23 12.69
CA GLN A 43 8.21 6.09 13.62
C GLN A 43 8.00 4.96 14.65
N GLN A 44 7.27 3.92 14.24
CA GLN A 44 6.85 2.80 15.09
C GLN A 44 6.82 1.50 14.28
N GLU A 45 6.85 0.37 14.99
CA GLU A 45 6.73 -0.95 14.37
C GLU A 45 5.39 -1.08 13.62
N ILE A 46 5.47 -1.61 12.40
CA ILE A 46 4.33 -1.80 11.51
C ILE A 46 4.14 -3.30 11.28
N THR A 47 2.92 -3.77 11.49
CA THR A 47 2.48 -5.11 11.06
C THR A 47 1.59 -4.97 9.84
N ILE A 48 2.04 -5.50 8.70
CA ILE A 48 1.22 -5.57 7.49
C ILE A 48 0.20 -6.70 7.67
N LEU A 49 -1.09 -6.36 7.53
CA LEU A 49 -2.18 -7.32 7.63
C LEU A 49 -2.53 -7.90 6.26
N SER A 50 -2.66 -7.03 5.26
CA SER A 50 -2.93 -7.43 3.87
C SER A 50 -2.50 -6.33 2.91
N THR A 51 -2.17 -6.73 1.69
CA THR A 51 -1.90 -5.83 0.56
C THR A 51 -2.63 -6.33 -0.66
N ASP A 52 -3.33 -5.45 -1.35
CA ASP A 52 -4.04 -5.77 -2.59
C ASP A 52 -3.62 -4.79 -3.68
N LEU A 53 -3.26 -5.30 -4.86
CA LEU A 53 -2.82 -4.49 -5.99
C LEU A 53 -3.84 -4.67 -7.11
N GLU A 54 -4.66 -3.65 -7.32
CA GLU A 54 -5.69 -3.64 -8.35
C GLU A 54 -5.24 -2.76 -9.54
N GLU A 55 -5.44 -3.26 -10.75
CA GLU A 55 -5.29 -2.44 -11.95
C GLU A 55 -6.55 -1.59 -12.13
N LEU A 56 -6.37 -0.29 -12.32
CA LEU A 56 -7.44 0.61 -12.72
C LEU A 56 -7.60 0.52 -14.23
N ASP A 57 -8.61 -0.21 -14.67
CA ASP A 57 -9.13 -0.10 -16.02
C ASP A 57 -9.82 1.26 -16.18
N LEU A 58 -9.09 2.22 -16.75
CA LEU A 58 -9.62 3.53 -17.18
C LEU A 58 -10.42 3.39 -18.48
N VAL A 59 -11.30 2.38 -18.58
CA VAL A 59 -12.27 2.33 -19.67
C VAL A 59 -13.36 3.35 -19.34
N ALA A 60 -13.12 4.58 -19.75
CA ALA A 60 -14.16 5.61 -19.82
C ALA A 60 -15.27 5.09 -20.73
N SER A 61 -16.50 4.99 -20.18
CA SER A 61 -17.72 4.93 -20.97
C SER A 61 -18.06 6.30 -21.54
#